data_AF-A0A2K3N6F3-F1
#
_entry.id   AF-A0A2K3N6F3-F1
#
_cell.length_a   1.000
_cell.length_b   1.000
_cell.length_c   1.000
_cell.angle_alpha   90.00
_cell.angle_beta   90.00
_cell.angle_gamma   90.00
#
_symmetry.space_group_name_H-M   'P 1'
#
loop_
_entity.id
_entity.type
_entity.pdbx_description
1 polymer ?
#
loop_
_entity_poly.entity_id
_entity_poly.type
_entity_poly.pdbx_seq_one_letter_code
_entity_poly.pdbx_strand_id
1 'polypeptide(L)'
;MDDQIDGRTLEGGYVCTDRSGEFRWQPGSLTQAVQNGFWIVFEDLNKAPSDVHSILLPLLEGADSFKTGHGEGKKDNEKVLLKTLSRNNHWPKRIVIKVAESFRMFSTIAVSEFDSFESAGQYALSVLWRRIIIQPPENKDLQEIVKARYPDLGLHAGKLIGSR
;
A
#
# COMPACT_ATOMS: atom_id res chain seq x y z
N MET A 1 -8.11 15.96 -8.00
CA MET A 1 -8.13 15.56 -6.58
C MET A 1 -7.01 14.56 -6.46
N ASP A 2 -6.04 14.81 -5.59
CA ASP A 2 -4.91 13.89 -5.42
C ASP A 2 -5.46 12.67 -4.66
N ASP A 3 -5.69 11.56 -5.37
CA ASP A 3 -6.16 10.28 -4.82
C ASP A 3 -5.02 9.56 -4.07
N GLN A 4 -4.26 10.32 -3.28
CA GLN A 4 -3.13 9.80 -2.52
C GLN A 4 -3.65 9.12 -1.25
N ILE A 5 -3.27 7.85 -1.07
CA ILE A 5 -3.59 7.09 0.14
C ILE A 5 -2.87 7.70 1.35
N ASP A 6 -3.64 8.18 2.34
CA ASP A 6 -3.07 8.61 3.62
C ASP A 6 -2.74 7.39 4.49
N GLY A 7 -1.58 7.41 5.17
CA GLY A 7 -1.10 6.29 5.97
C GLY A 7 -2.07 5.87 7.08
N ARG A 8 -2.87 6.80 7.64
CA ARG A 8 -3.87 6.45 8.66
C ARG A 8 -4.96 5.54 8.13
N THR A 9 -5.30 5.67 6.85
CA THR A 9 -6.31 4.82 6.21
C THR A 9 -5.81 3.37 6.10
N LEU A 10 -4.50 3.15 5.96
CA LEU A 10 -3.89 1.83 5.91
C LEU A 10 -3.93 1.11 7.27
N GLU A 11 -3.59 1.82 8.34
CA GLU A 11 -3.60 1.28 9.70
C GLU A 11 -5.03 1.08 10.23
N GLY A 12 -5.95 1.99 9.88
CA GLY A 12 -7.30 2.04 10.44
C GLY A 12 -7.43 3.06 11.56
N GLY A 13 -8.67 3.24 12.02
CA GLY A 13 -9.02 4.30 12.96
C GLY A 13 -10.30 4.00 13.73
N TYR A 14 -10.74 4.95 14.54
CA TYR A 14 -11.99 4.83 15.29
C TYR A 14 -13.16 5.37 14.49
N VAL A 15 -14.24 4.60 14.44
CA VAL A 15 -15.50 5.02 13.83
C VAL A 15 -16.59 5.10 14.89
N CYS A 16 -17.52 6.03 14.71
CA CYS A 16 -18.72 6.12 15.53
C CYS A 16 -19.54 4.83 15.38
N THR A 17 -20.09 4.36 16.49
CA THR A 17 -21.09 3.29 16.48
C THR A 17 -22.50 3.89 16.49
N ASP A 18 -23.51 3.03 16.39
CA ASP A 18 -24.92 3.44 16.50
C ASP A 18 -25.28 4.02 17.88
N ARG A 19 -24.41 3.84 18.89
CA ARG A 19 -24.56 4.41 20.22
C ARG A 19 -23.76 5.70 20.33
N SER A 20 -24.45 6.80 20.63
CA SER A 20 -23.81 8.11 20.82
C SER A 20 -22.76 8.06 21.94
N GLY A 21 -21.56 8.57 21.65
CA GLY A 21 -20.42 8.57 22.57
C GLY A 21 -19.60 7.27 22.57
N GLU A 22 -19.97 6.27 21.78
CA GLU A 22 -19.22 5.03 21.64
C GLU A 22 -18.48 4.97 20.29
N PHE A 23 -17.17 4.71 20.38
CA PHE A 23 -16.27 4.57 19.25
C PHE A 23 -15.73 3.15 19.21
N ARG A 24 -15.68 2.57 18.01
CA ARG A 24 -15.09 1.25 17.77
C ARG A 24 -13.88 1.40 16.86
N TRP A 25 -12.79 0.73 17.20
CA TRP A 25 -11.64 0.64 16.31
C TRP A 25 -12.00 -0.23 15.09
N GLN A 26 -11.69 0.27 13.90
CA GLN A 26 -11.88 -0.40 12.63
C GLN A 26 -10.52 -0.54 11.94
N PRO A 27 -10.11 -1.78 11.59
CA PRO A 27 -8.84 -2.00 10.90
C PRO A 27 -8.87 -1.40 9.49
N GLY A 28 -7.77 -0.78 9.09
CA GLY A 28 -7.55 -0.30 7.73
C GLY A 28 -7.19 -1.44 6.78
N SER A 29 -7.01 -1.13 5.50
CA SER A 29 -6.76 -2.12 4.44
C SER A 29 -5.48 -2.94 4.69
N LEU A 30 -4.38 -2.29 5.06
CA LEU A 30 -3.11 -2.96 5.38
C LEU A 30 -3.25 -3.83 6.62
N THR A 31 -3.84 -3.29 7.67
CA THR A 31 -4.12 -3.99 8.93
C THR A 31 -4.93 -5.26 8.71
N GLN A 32 -5.99 -5.19 7.91
CA GLN A 32 -6.80 -6.34 7.54
C GLN A 32 -6.00 -7.38 6.75
N ALA A 33 -5.19 -6.95 5.78
CA ALA A 33 -4.39 -7.89 4.99
C ALA A 33 -3.30 -8.58 5.81
N VAL A 34 -2.63 -7.85 6.71
CA VAL A 34 -1.63 -8.40 7.62
C VAL A 34 -2.26 -9.43 8.55
N GLN A 35 -3.43 -9.11 9.12
CA GLN A 35 -4.14 -9.99 10.04
C GLN A 35 -4.67 -11.26 9.38
N ASN A 36 -5.26 -11.12 8.18
CA ASN A 36 -5.92 -12.22 7.48
C ASN A 36 -5.01 -12.94 6.48
N GLY A 37 -3.79 -12.45 6.27
CA GLY A 37 -2.82 -13.05 5.34
C GLY A 37 -3.16 -12.84 3.86
N PHE A 38 -3.78 -11.70 3.53
CA PHE A 38 -4.06 -11.33 2.15
C PHE A 38 -2.82 -10.77 1.45
N TRP A 39 -2.88 -10.75 0.12
CA TRP A 39 -1.86 -10.11 -0.69
C TRP A 39 -2.24 -8.66 -0.93
N ILE A 40 -1.27 -7.76 -0.81
CA ILE A 40 -1.45 -6.34 -1.15
C ILE A 40 -0.50 -5.95 -2.29
N VAL A 41 -1.01 -5.11 -3.18
CA VAL A 41 -0.24 -4.43 -4.22
C VAL A 41 -0.31 -2.93 -3.95
N PHE A 42 0.85 -2.28 -3.82
CA PHE A 42 0.98 -0.83 -3.78
C PHE A 42 1.33 -0.30 -5.18
N GLU A 43 0.52 0.61 -5.70
CA GLU A 43 0.84 1.27 -6.96
C GLU A 43 1.73 2.50 -6.72
N ASP A 44 2.70 2.70 -7.60
CA ASP A 44 3.56 3.89 -7.63
C ASP A 44 4.17 4.23 -6.26
N LEU A 45 4.71 3.22 -5.56
CA LEU A 45 5.13 3.36 -4.17
C LEU A 45 6.18 4.46 -3.97
N ASN A 46 7.01 4.72 -4.98
CA ASN A 46 8.00 5.81 -4.97
C ASN A 46 7.38 7.22 -4.91
N LYS A 47 6.09 7.38 -5.23
CA LYS A 47 5.34 8.64 -5.09
C LYS A 47 4.51 8.69 -3.80
N ALA A 48 4.48 7.62 -3.02
CA ALA A 48 3.71 7.59 -1.79
C ALA A 48 4.27 8.57 -0.75
N PRO A 49 3.44 9.13 0.13
CA PRO A 49 3.91 10.02 1.17
C PRO A 49 4.78 9.26 2.20
N SER A 50 5.59 10.01 2.96
CA SER A 50 6.62 9.42 3.84
C SER A 50 6.03 8.63 5.01
N ASP A 51 4.80 8.92 5.40
CA ASP A 51 4.05 8.20 6.43
C ASP A 51 3.72 6.76 5.97
N VAL A 52 3.30 6.57 4.72
CA VAL A 52 3.10 5.24 4.12
C VAL A 52 4.40 4.44 4.16
N HIS A 53 5.52 5.04 3.74
CA HIS A 53 6.83 4.40 3.80
C HIS A 53 7.22 3.97 5.23
N SER A 54 6.95 4.85 6.21
CA SER A 54 7.25 4.58 7.63
C SER A 54 6.40 3.43 8.20
N ILE A 55 5.14 3.32 7.77
CA ILE A 55 4.24 2.22 8.16
C ILE A 55 4.69 0.88 7.56
N LEU A 56 5.19 0.88 6.33
CA LEU A 56 5.61 -0.34 5.63
C LEU A 56 6.99 -0.84 6.07
N LEU A 57 7.88 0.03 6.55
CA LEU A 57 9.26 -0.30 6.90
C LEU A 57 9.37 -1.54 7.82
N PRO A 58 8.64 -1.64 8.96
CA PRO A 58 8.78 -2.82 9.83
C PRO A 58 8.34 -4.12 9.16
N LEU A 59 7.32 -4.08 8.29
CA LEU A 59 6.86 -5.26 7.55
C LEU A 59 7.90 -5.71 6.53
N LEU A 60 8.59 -4.77 5.89
CA LEU A 60 9.67 -5.03 4.93
C LEU A 60 10.94 -5.53 5.60
N GLU A 61 11.23 -5.10 6.83
CA GLU A 61 12.32 -5.63 7.66
C GLU A 61 12.02 -7.05 8.18
N GLY A 62 10.82 -7.58 7.95
CA GLY A 62 10.44 -8.94 8.36
C GLY A 62 9.90 -9.02 9.78
N ALA A 63 9.28 -7.95 10.30
CA ALA A 63 8.61 -8.00 11.60
C ALA A 63 7.53 -9.09 11.63
N ASP A 64 7.47 -9.81 12.74
CA ASP A 64 6.43 -10.81 13.04
C ASP A 64 5.11 -10.16 13.50
N SER A 65 5.15 -8.85 13.77
CA SER A 65 4.06 -8.09 14.36
C SER A 65 3.98 -6.69 13.78
N PHE A 66 2.76 -6.31 13.40
CA PHE A 66 2.41 -4.99 12.91
C PHE A 66 1.79 -4.16 14.02
N LYS A 67 2.38 -3.00 14.29
CA LYS A 67 1.97 -2.11 15.37
C LYS A 67 1.31 -0.90 14.75
N THR A 68 0.04 -0.67 15.05
CA THR A 68 -0.64 0.55 14.61
C THR A 68 -0.27 1.73 15.52
N GLY A 69 -0.15 2.93 14.96
CA GLY A 69 0.19 4.16 15.69
C GLY A 69 -0.81 4.57 16.79
N HIS A 70 -1.89 3.83 16.99
CA HIS A 70 -2.86 4.07 18.06
C HIS A 70 -2.37 3.54 19.40
N GLY A 71 -1.48 4.33 20.03
CA GLY A 71 -1.24 4.28 21.47
C GLY A 71 -0.19 5.28 21.98
N GLU A 72 0.30 6.17 21.14
CA GLU A 72 0.97 7.39 21.59
C GLU A 72 0.00 8.56 21.50
N GLY A 73 -0.75 8.79 22.58
CA GLY A 73 -1.26 10.14 22.78
C GLY A 73 -0.05 11.05 22.96
N LYS A 74 0.28 11.86 21.94
CA LYS A 74 1.17 13.01 22.11
C LYS A 74 0.69 13.77 23.36
N LYS A 75 1.64 14.21 24.17
CA LYS A 75 1.40 14.83 25.48
C LYS A 75 0.83 16.25 25.38
N ASP A 76 0.36 16.68 24.22
CA ASP A 76 -0.21 18.00 24.04
C ASP A 76 -1.73 17.91 24.12
N ASN A 77 -2.29 18.63 25.10
CA ASN A 77 -3.61 19.26 25.25
C ASN A 77 -4.92 18.60 24.72
N GLU A 78 -4.91 17.72 23.73
CA GLU A 78 -6.09 17.10 23.12
C GLU A 78 -6.62 15.88 23.91
N LYS A 79 -5.82 15.36 24.86
CA LYS A 79 -6.24 14.28 25.78
C LYS A 79 -7.45 14.63 26.65
N VAL A 80 -7.77 15.91 26.82
CA VAL A 80 -8.85 16.36 27.72
C VAL A 80 -10.23 16.14 27.10
N LEU A 81 -10.39 16.35 25.79
CA LEU A 81 -11.68 16.24 25.11
C LEU A 81 -12.12 14.77 24.98
N LEU A 82 -11.19 13.88 24.62
CA LEU A 82 -11.51 12.47 24.39
C LEU A 82 -11.65 11.64 25.68
N LYS A 83 -11.01 12.08 26.79
CA LYS A 83 -11.14 11.43 28.12
C LYS A 83 -12.51 11.62 28.75
N THR A 84 -13.27 12.64 28.32
CA THR A 84 -14.60 12.94 28.84
C THR A 84 -15.68 12.04 28.22
N LEU A 85 -15.44 11.46 27.04
CA LEU A 85 -16.44 10.68 26.30
C LEU A 85 -16.43 9.17 26.61
N SER A 86 -15.29 8.62 27.06
CA SER A 86 -15.23 7.19 27.45
C SER A 86 -15.47 7.02 28.95
N ARG A 87 -16.70 6.63 29.32
CA ARG A 87 -17.11 6.31 30.71
C ARG A 87 -16.27 5.18 31.35
N ASN A 88 -15.61 4.36 30.53
CA ASN A 88 -14.74 3.28 30.97
C ASN A 88 -13.30 3.62 30.54
N ASN A 89 -12.46 4.04 31.50
CA ASN A 89 -11.07 4.49 31.36
C ASN A 89 -10.07 3.49 30.71
N HIS A 90 -10.52 2.51 29.95
CA HIS A 90 -9.68 1.56 29.21
C HIS A 90 -9.52 2.03 27.76
N TRP A 91 -8.56 2.93 27.54
CA TRP A 91 -8.00 3.08 26.20
C TRP A 91 -7.35 1.76 25.82
N PRO A 92 -7.66 1.15 24.68
CA PRO A 92 -6.93 -0.02 24.25
C PRO A 92 -5.46 0.38 24.11
N LYS A 93 -4.59 -0.34 24.83
CA LYS A 93 -3.15 -0.36 24.61
C LYS A 93 -2.89 -0.56 23.11
N ARG A 94 -1.79 0.01 22.60
CA ARG A 94 -1.23 -0.20 21.25
C ARG A 94 -1.73 -1.50 20.64
N ILE A 95 -2.47 -1.40 19.53
CA ILE A 95 -2.96 -2.58 18.81
C ILE A 95 -1.76 -3.19 18.08
N VAL A 96 -1.45 -4.42 18.47
CA VAL A 96 -0.37 -5.23 17.89
C VAL A 96 -1.01 -6.43 17.22
N ILE A 97 -0.73 -6.61 15.94
CA ILE A 97 -1.31 -7.66 15.09
C ILE A 97 -0.19 -8.58 14.67
N LYS A 98 -0.36 -9.89 14.85
CA LYS A 98 0.59 -10.87 14.32
C LYS A 98 0.49 -10.89 12.80
N VAL A 99 1.63 -10.86 12.12
CA VAL A 99 1.68 -10.97 10.66
C VAL A 99 1.36 -12.41 10.27
N ALA A 100 0.33 -12.60 9.46
CA ALA A 100 -0.04 -13.91 8.95
C ALA A 100 1.02 -14.44 7.96
N GLU A 101 1.32 -15.74 8.00
CA GLU A 101 2.39 -16.36 7.21
C GLU A 101 2.17 -16.26 5.70
N SER A 102 0.91 -16.24 5.27
CA SER A 102 0.49 -16.10 3.87
C SER A 102 0.51 -14.66 3.35
N PHE A 103 0.73 -13.66 4.23
CA PHE A 103 0.80 -12.27 3.83
C PHE A 103 1.95 -12.04 2.84
N ARG A 104 1.65 -11.35 1.74
CA ARG A 104 2.63 -10.98 0.71
C ARG A 104 2.35 -9.55 0.27
N MET A 105 3.41 -8.84 -0.08
CA MET A 105 3.36 -7.46 -0.51
C MET A 105 4.08 -7.32 -1.84
N PHE A 106 3.47 -6.60 -2.76
CA PHE A 106 4.01 -6.24 -4.05
C PHE A 106 3.91 -4.73 -4.23
N SER A 107 4.80 -4.16 -5.05
CA SER A 107 4.73 -2.75 -5.38
C SER A 107 5.14 -2.50 -6.82
N THR A 108 4.55 -1.48 -7.43
CA THR A 108 5.04 -0.90 -8.68
C THR A 108 5.80 0.39 -8.40
N ILE A 109 6.66 0.76 -9.33
CA ILE A 109 7.42 2.01 -9.31
C ILE A 109 7.06 2.76 -10.57
N ALA A 110 6.66 4.01 -10.42
CA ALA A 110 6.46 4.90 -11.55
C ALA A 110 7.82 5.29 -12.12
N VAL A 111 8.00 5.16 -13.42
CA VAL A 111 9.20 5.59 -14.15
C VAL A 111 8.77 6.63 -15.17
N SER A 112 9.46 7.77 -15.24
CA SER A 112 9.26 8.75 -16.31
C SER A 112 10.13 8.42 -17.53
N GLU A 113 9.78 8.90 -18.74
CA GLU A 113 10.56 8.65 -19.96
C GLU A 113 12.03 9.14 -19.87
N PHE A 114 12.30 10.08 -18.96
CA PHE A 114 13.62 10.63 -18.69
C PHE A 114 14.34 9.97 -17.52
N ASP A 115 13.66 9.15 -16.72
CA ASP A 115 14.30 8.40 -15.65
C ASP A 115 15.02 7.19 -16.23
N SER A 116 16.32 7.11 -15.99
CA SER A 116 17.01 5.84 -16.12
C SER A 116 16.37 4.84 -15.16
N PHE A 117 16.21 3.58 -15.60
CA PHE A 117 15.71 2.51 -14.73
C PHE A 117 16.54 2.38 -13.43
N GLU A 118 17.78 2.87 -13.39
CA GLU A 118 18.60 2.88 -12.18
C GLU A 118 18.20 4.00 -11.19
N SER A 119 17.72 5.14 -11.68
CA SER A 119 17.31 6.32 -10.89
C SER A 119 15.95 6.13 -10.21
N ALA A 120 14.94 5.64 -10.95
CA ALA A 120 13.55 5.56 -10.49
C ALA A 120 13.33 4.69 -9.23
N GLY A 121 14.31 3.86 -8.85
CA GLY A 121 14.26 2.98 -7.69
C GLY A 121 15.04 3.46 -6.46
N GLN A 122 15.68 4.64 -6.49
CA GLN A 122 16.46 5.13 -5.34
C GLN A 122 15.56 5.80 -4.29
N TYR A 123 14.89 4.99 -3.48
CA TYR A 123 14.26 5.44 -2.24
C TYR A 123 14.71 4.54 -1.08
N ALA A 124 14.60 5.02 0.16
CA ALA A 124 15.22 4.39 1.34
C ALA A 124 14.83 2.92 1.55
N LEU A 125 13.66 2.48 1.07
CA LEU A 125 13.19 1.11 1.22
C LEU A 125 13.59 0.18 0.07
N SER A 126 14.20 0.68 -1.00
CA SER A 126 14.47 -0.12 -2.20
C SER A 126 15.38 -1.33 -1.93
N VAL A 127 16.26 -1.23 -0.93
CA VAL A 127 17.15 -2.32 -0.50
C VAL A 127 16.41 -3.49 0.17
N LEU A 128 15.21 -3.24 0.69
CA LEU A 128 14.37 -4.26 1.33
C LEU A 128 13.49 -4.99 0.32
N TRP A 129 13.36 -4.47 -0.89
CA TRP A 129 12.56 -5.05 -1.95
C TRP A 129 13.41 -5.90 -2.90
N ARG A 130 12.88 -7.07 -3.28
CA ARG A 130 13.40 -7.76 -4.47
C ARG A 130 12.87 -7.06 -5.71
N ARG A 131 13.77 -6.40 -6.44
CA ARG A 131 13.42 -5.68 -7.66
C ARG A 131 13.31 -6.61 -8.87
N ILE A 132 12.24 -6.46 -9.64
CA ILE A 132 12.04 -7.09 -10.95
C ILE A 132 11.80 -5.97 -11.96
N ILE A 133 12.62 -5.90 -13.01
CA ILE A 133 12.46 -4.93 -14.09
C ILE A 133 11.74 -5.63 -15.23
N ILE A 134 10.57 -5.11 -15.60
CA ILE A 134 9.81 -5.57 -16.76
C ILE A 134 10.13 -4.60 -17.90
N GLN A 135 10.76 -5.10 -18.96
CA GLN A 135 11.07 -4.29 -20.14
C GLN A 135 9.79 -4.02 -20.94
N PRO A 136 9.66 -2.87 -21.62
CA PRO A 136 8.60 -2.65 -22.59
C PRO A 136 8.59 -3.79 -23.63
N PRO A 137 7.41 -4.29 -24.03
CA PRO A 137 7.31 -5.36 -25.02
C PRO A 137 7.90 -4.92 -26.36
N GLU A 138 8.65 -5.81 -27.00
CA GLU A 138 9.17 -5.56 -28.34
C GLU A 138 8.05 -5.65 -29.39
N ASN A 139 8.30 -5.17 -30.62
CA ASN A 139 7.33 -5.28 -31.72
C ASN A 139 6.85 -6.72 -31.94
N LYS A 140 7.72 -7.71 -31.72
CA LYS A 140 7.35 -9.13 -31.80
C LYS A 140 6.38 -9.53 -30.70
N ASP A 141 6.65 -9.14 -29.46
CA ASP A 141 5.78 -9.41 -28.31
C ASP A 141 4.41 -8.74 -28.52
N LEU A 142 4.40 -7.50 -29.02
CA LEU A 142 3.17 -6.77 -29.35
C LEU A 142 2.35 -7.51 -30.40
N GLN A 143 2.98 -8.06 -31.44
CA GLN A 143 2.28 -8.86 -32.45
C GLN A 143 1.67 -10.13 -31.85
N GLU A 144 2.40 -10.83 -30.99
CA GLU A 144 1.91 -12.03 -30.30
C GLU A 144 0.76 -11.69 -29.33
N ILE A 145 0.85 -10.58 -28.59
CA ILE A 145 -0.21 -10.09 -27.70
C ILE A 145 -1.48 -9.78 -28.50
N VAL A 146 -1.37 -9.08 -29.64
CA VAL A 146 -2.52 -8.76 -30.48
C VAL A 146 -3.14 -10.04 -31.05
N LYS A 147 -2.33 -10.97 -31.56
CA LYS A 147 -2.84 -12.26 -32.08
C LYS A 147 -3.54 -13.09 -30.99
N ALA A 148 -2.98 -13.13 -29.79
CA ALA A 148 -3.54 -13.91 -28.69
C ALA A 148 -4.83 -13.32 -28.14
N ARG A 149 -4.91 -11.98 -28.00
CA ARG A 149 -6.07 -11.29 -27.42
C ARG A 149 -7.15 -10.96 -28.45
N TYR A 150 -6.77 -10.75 -29.70
CA TYR A 150 -7.65 -10.36 -30.80
C TYR A 150 -7.25 -11.13 -32.09
N PRO A 151 -7.64 -12.41 -32.21
CA PRO A 151 -7.23 -13.26 -33.33
C PRO A 151 -7.56 -12.67 -34.72
N ASP A 152 -8.72 -12.03 -34.86
CA ASP A 152 -9.19 -11.42 -36.11
C ASP A 152 -8.35 -10.21 -36.55
N LEU A 153 -7.70 -9.55 -35.59
CA LEU A 153 -6.78 -8.43 -35.82
C LEU A 153 -5.33 -8.88 -36.05
N GLY A 154 -5.03 -10.17 -35.91
CA GLY A 154 -3.68 -10.73 -36.07
C GLY A 154 -3.06 -10.41 -37.44
N LEU A 155 -3.84 -10.43 -38.51
CA LEU A 155 -3.41 -10.08 -39.88
C LEU A 155 -3.04 -8.59 -40.02
N HIS A 156 -3.55 -7.74 -39.13
CA HIS A 156 -3.34 -6.28 -39.14
C HIS A 156 -2.39 -5.82 -38.03
N ALA A 157 -1.90 -6.75 -37.19
CA ALA A 157 -1.06 -6.44 -36.03
C ALA A 157 0.18 -5.61 -36.43
N GLY A 158 0.85 -5.94 -37.53
CA GLY A 158 2.00 -5.16 -38.03
C GLY A 158 1.65 -3.70 -38.37
N LYS A 159 0.46 -3.46 -38.95
CA LYS A 159 -0.02 -2.10 -39.25
C LYS A 159 -0.38 -1.32 -37.99
N LEU A 160 -0.94 -1.98 -36.98
CA LEU A 160 -1.32 -1.37 -35.70
C LEU A 160 -0.10 -0.95 -34.87
N ILE A 161 0.98 -1.71 -34.96
CA ILE A 161 2.22 -1.47 -34.20
C ILE A 161 3.12 -0.44 -34.92
N GLY A 162 2.76 -0.03 -36.14
CA GLY A 162 3.56 0.93 -36.91
C GLY A 162 4.87 0.34 -37.45
N SER A 163 5.00 -0.98 -37.53
CA SER A 163 6.11 -1.60 -38.26
C SER A 163 5.86 -1.42 -39.75
N ARG A 164 6.55 -0.43 -40.35
CA ARG A 164 6.60 -0.27 -41.81
C ARG A 164 7.25 -1.46 -42.48
#